data_AF-A0AAE0CY23-F1
#
_entry.id   AF-A0AAE0CY23-F1
#
_cell.length_a   1.000
_cell.length_b   1.000
_cell.length_c   1.000
_cell.angle_alpha   90.00
_cell.angle_beta   90.00
_cell.angle_gamma   90.00
#
_symmetry.space_group_name_H-M   'P 1'
#
loop_
_entity.id
_entity.type
_entity.pdbx_description
1 polymer ?
#
loop_
_entity_poly.entity_id
_entity_poly.type
_entity_poly.pdbx_seq_one_letter_code
_entity_poly.pdbx_strand_id
1 'polypeptide(L)'
;MGIPHLIHHLAPYGVLTPVDGDRVVIDGPALAYHIYHLCTRSSTGLPSYQLLSDTTIAWLDKLTSHNISIAAIYFDGFLPPSKIPVRLERILRTSTQLKLFHSTFPNACSAKQVSATHPRQPPLFPTDAPKREQPLTPPPPFLVAAVVDKLGQTDKYEELVRLVPGEADAYCADDVLKNGGTIVTSDSDLTIHDLNEGAVVFFKDLHIGSADGKDGLLGLKFCPSDVEKRLKLPEGQGMRRFGYELSKSSRPKFSQVLESCKGDVADPEDFHSFCKPYEALDTTDWSAVPVLGSLKNPKLDARLSEIVLQFVGYSGASAAPSEQKGAEGCMMCLPPLLDCPARASAWDSSASVRQLAYSLASLLKSGASPPVREYRRVYNGTNQGKNIIILPRTSIKDYTDFLYDTLSQVKESLGEAELLWQTVALQQVLACSKVDGKYDVCVGAVKQALSVEAGSGLIPWDVVHLSAQVQAMLYSLRLLSQVLVLLDVVKPAKVPKGLGRLRDLLRSLPSLTEWPTVDGILVLLGKGNLAKLAEALEIPESDLLPSKEAKNRKKKRKKMAESEPQALPEKKRSSNPFDILGDE
;
A
#
# COMPACT_ATOMS: atom_id res chain seq x y z
N MET A 1 2.14 -4.90 17.17
CA MET A 1 3.37 -5.34 16.49
C MET A 1 4.44 -5.48 17.57
N GLY A 2 5.60 -6.04 17.26
CA GLY A 2 6.68 -6.25 18.24
C GLY A 2 6.60 -7.55 19.06
N ILE A 3 7.38 -7.60 20.14
CA ILE A 3 7.55 -8.77 21.02
C ILE A 3 6.21 -9.19 21.64
N PRO A 4 5.77 -10.45 21.40
CA PRO A 4 4.55 -10.97 21.97
C PRO A 4 4.47 -10.79 23.49
N HIS A 5 3.30 -10.38 23.98
CA HIS A 5 3.01 -10.19 25.41
C HIS A 5 3.77 -9.07 26.14
N LEU A 6 4.65 -8.32 25.47
CA LEU A 6 5.44 -7.27 26.12
C LEU A 6 4.55 -6.22 26.80
N ILE A 7 3.63 -5.60 26.05
CA ILE A 7 2.74 -4.55 26.60
C ILE A 7 1.77 -5.10 27.63
N HIS A 8 1.40 -6.38 27.55
CA HIS A 8 0.56 -7.00 28.59
C HIS A 8 1.29 -7.00 29.94
N HIS A 9 2.58 -7.33 29.95
CA HIS A 9 3.41 -7.32 31.15
C HIS A 9 3.81 -5.92 31.60
N LEU A 10 4.00 -4.99 30.65
CA LEU A 10 4.38 -3.62 30.97
C LEU A 10 3.21 -2.74 31.41
N ALA A 11 1.95 -3.08 31.08
CA ALA A 11 0.78 -2.24 31.37
C ALA A 11 0.72 -1.68 32.82
N PRO A 12 1.04 -2.44 33.89
CA PRO A 12 1.06 -1.89 35.27
C PRO A 12 2.15 -0.84 35.54
N TYR A 13 3.11 -0.71 34.63
CA TYR A 13 4.24 0.21 34.72
C TYR A 13 4.06 1.48 33.88
N GLY A 14 3.04 1.52 33.02
CA GLY A 14 2.65 2.76 32.36
C GLY A 14 2.04 3.74 33.35
N VAL A 15 2.25 5.04 33.11
CA VAL A 15 1.68 6.13 33.91
C VAL A 15 0.59 6.81 33.11
N LEU A 16 -0.66 6.72 33.57
CA LEU A 16 -1.78 7.42 32.94
C LEU A 16 -1.62 8.91 33.18
N THR A 17 -1.39 9.67 32.12
CA THR A 17 -1.15 11.12 32.20
C THR A 17 -1.75 11.84 31.00
N PRO A 18 -2.02 13.15 31.12
CA PRO A 18 -2.30 13.99 29.96
C PRO A 18 -1.14 13.95 28.96
N VAL A 19 -1.50 13.84 27.68
CA VAL A 19 -0.58 14.00 26.53
C VAL A 19 -0.64 15.44 26.01
N ASP A 20 -1.62 16.23 26.46
CA ASP A 20 -1.78 17.64 26.10
C ASP A 20 -0.49 18.45 26.35
N GLY A 21 -0.06 19.21 25.34
CA GLY A 21 1.19 19.97 25.40
C GLY A 21 2.46 19.19 25.02
N ASP A 22 2.39 17.86 24.83
CA ASP A 22 3.56 17.07 24.45
C ASP A 22 4.07 17.42 23.05
N ARG A 23 5.39 17.29 22.88
CA ARG A 23 6.02 17.08 21.58
C ARG A 23 5.85 15.61 21.19
N VAL A 24 5.22 15.35 20.05
CA VAL A 24 4.89 13.99 19.61
C VAL A 24 5.57 13.64 18.28
N VAL A 25 6.13 12.44 18.22
CA VAL A 25 6.58 11.79 16.98
C VAL A 25 5.66 10.61 16.70
N ILE A 26 5.19 10.47 15.46
CA ILE A 26 4.18 9.46 15.10
C ILE A 26 4.78 8.41 14.16
N ASP A 27 4.58 7.15 14.53
CA ASP A 27 4.80 6.00 13.64
C ASP A 27 3.66 5.93 12.61
N GLY A 28 3.96 6.34 11.37
CA GLY A 28 3.01 6.49 10.28
C GLY A 28 2.35 5.18 9.83
N PRO A 29 3.10 4.09 9.57
CA PRO A 29 2.52 2.78 9.29
C PRO A 29 1.56 2.33 10.41
N ALA A 30 1.95 2.46 11.68
CA ALA A 30 1.06 2.11 12.79
C ALA A 30 -0.17 3.01 12.88
N LEU A 31 -0.05 4.31 12.61
CA LEU A 31 -1.18 5.25 12.50
C LEU A 31 -2.18 4.76 11.45
N ALA A 32 -1.72 4.43 10.23
CA ALA A 32 -2.61 4.01 9.15
C ALA A 32 -3.41 2.74 9.54
N TYR A 33 -2.77 1.76 10.18
CA TYR A 33 -3.47 0.58 10.69
C TYR A 33 -4.42 0.88 11.85
N HIS A 34 -4.05 1.80 12.76
CA HIS A 34 -4.96 2.26 13.80
C HIS A 34 -6.24 2.88 13.21
N ILE A 35 -6.10 3.79 12.23
CA ILE A 35 -7.24 4.41 11.54
C ILE A 35 -8.09 3.37 10.82
N TYR A 36 -7.48 2.38 10.16
CA TYR A 36 -8.22 1.26 9.56
C TYR A 36 -9.07 0.50 10.60
N HIS A 37 -8.51 0.25 11.79
CA HIS A 37 -9.25 -0.40 12.86
C HIS A 37 -10.37 0.49 13.43
N LEU A 38 -10.21 1.81 13.48
CA LEU A 38 -11.31 2.72 13.85
C LEU A 38 -12.45 2.67 12.83
N CYS A 39 -12.12 2.75 11.53
CA CYS A 39 -13.11 2.71 10.46
C CYS A 39 -13.91 1.40 10.48
N THR A 40 -13.23 0.25 10.60
CA THR A 40 -13.90 -1.07 10.62
C THR A 40 -14.77 -1.31 11.85
N ARG A 41 -14.63 -0.51 12.93
CA ARG A 41 -15.57 -0.54 14.07
C ARG A 41 -16.89 0.18 13.79
N SER A 42 -16.89 1.11 12.84
CA SER A 42 -18.02 2.02 12.58
C SER A 42 -18.65 1.84 11.21
N SER A 43 -18.01 1.09 10.32
CA SER A 43 -18.53 0.70 9.01
C SER A 43 -18.53 -0.82 8.84
N THR A 44 -19.49 -1.35 8.08
CA THR A 44 -19.42 -2.72 7.57
C THR A 44 -18.62 -2.76 6.27
N GLY A 45 -17.86 -3.83 6.08
CA GLY A 45 -17.04 -4.05 4.89
C GLY A 45 -15.70 -3.32 4.95
N LEU A 46 -15.03 -3.28 3.80
CA LEU A 46 -13.74 -2.60 3.66
C LEU A 46 -13.94 -1.08 3.54
N PRO A 47 -13.29 -0.26 4.38
CA PRO A 47 -13.38 1.19 4.26
C PRO A 47 -12.74 1.67 2.95
N SER A 48 -13.31 2.71 2.35
CA SER A 48 -12.71 3.38 1.21
C SER A 48 -11.44 4.14 1.60
N TYR A 49 -10.56 4.39 0.63
CA TYR A 49 -9.37 5.22 0.84
C TYR A 49 -9.72 6.64 1.24
N GLN A 50 -10.83 7.19 0.74
CA GLN A 50 -11.40 8.46 1.18
C GLN A 50 -11.73 8.44 2.69
N LEU A 51 -12.47 7.44 3.17
CA LEU A 51 -12.85 7.35 4.59
C LEU A 51 -11.62 7.22 5.50
N LEU A 52 -10.64 6.41 5.09
CA LEU A 52 -9.36 6.27 5.80
C LEU A 52 -8.62 7.61 5.88
N SER A 53 -8.58 8.33 4.78
CA SER A 53 -7.89 9.61 4.65
C SER A 53 -8.55 10.70 5.49
N ASP A 54 -9.88 10.85 5.40
CA ASP A 54 -10.64 11.84 6.17
C ASP A 54 -10.56 11.55 7.67
N THR A 55 -10.64 10.28 8.06
CA THR A 55 -10.51 9.88 9.47
C THR A 55 -9.10 10.18 9.98
N THR A 56 -8.06 10.00 9.16
CA THR A 56 -6.68 10.35 9.54
C THR A 56 -6.55 11.85 9.82
N ILE A 57 -7.03 12.70 8.90
CA ILE A 57 -6.99 14.16 9.08
C ILE A 57 -7.73 14.57 10.34
N ALA A 58 -8.96 14.08 10.52
CA ALA A 58 -9.74 14.40 11.71
C ALA A 58 -9.08 13.93 13.02
N TRP A 59 -8.42 12.76 13.00
CA TRP A 59 -7.69 12.24 14.16
C TRP A 59 -6.49 13.13 14.52
N LEU A 60 -5.69 13.53 13.53
CA LEU A 60 -4.56 14.45 13.73
C LEU A 60 -5.03 15.86 14.12
N ASP A 61 -6.13 16.35 13.54
CA ASP A 61 -6.71 17.63 13.92
C ASP A 61 -7.14 17.61 15.38
N LYS A 62 -7.78 16.52 15.80
CA LYS A 62 -8.19 16.33 17.18
C LYS A 62 -6.97 16.25 18.10
N LEU A 63 -5.88 15.57 17.75
CA LEU A 63 -4.63 15.65 18.50
C LEU A 63 -4.15 17.10 18.66
N THR A 64 -4.03 17.85 17.56
CA THR A 64 -3.53 19.24 17.62
C THR A 64 -4.43 20.18 18.42
N SER A 65 -5.74 19.88 18.50
CA SER A 65 -6.68 20.64 19.35
C SER A 65 -6.40 20.51 20.86
N HIS A 66 -5.63 19.49 21.26
CA HIS A 66 -5.15 19.27 22.63
C HIS A 66 -3.77 19.90 22.89
N ASN A 67 -3.40 20.93 22.13
CA ASN A 67 -2.09 21.61 22.23
C ASN A 67 -0.89 20.67 22.04
N ILE A 68 -1.08 19.55 21.34
CA ILE A 68 -0.01 18.59 21.03
C ILE A 68 0.75 19.08 19.80
N SER A 69 2.08 19.17 19.91
CA SER A 69 2.96 19.56 18.82
C SER A 69 3.49 18.32 18.11
N ILE A 70 2.95 18.02 16.92
CA ILE A 70 3.43 16.92 16.08
C ILE A 70 4.75 17.35 15.42
N ALA A 71 5.86 16.73 15.82
CA ALA A 71 7.19 17.04 15.29
C ALA A 71 7.46 16.36 13.94
N ALA A 72 6.99 15.11 13.78
CA ALA A 72 7.14 14.33 12.55
C ALA A 72 6.18 13.15 12.50
N ILE A 73 5.84 12.71 11.29
CA ILE A 73 5.14 11.45 11.00
C ILE A 73 6.04 10.64 10.06
N TYR A 74 6.66 9.59 10.59
CA TYR A 74 7.64 8.79 9.86
C TYR A 74 6.99 7.63 9.10
N PHE A 75 7.44 7.39 7.86
CA PHE A 75 6.98 6.28 7.02
C PHE A 75 8.16 5.48 6.46
N ASP A 76 8.00 4.16 6.42
CA ASP A 76 8.97 3.23 5.85
C ASP A 76 9.30 3.58 4.40
N GLY A 77 10.60 3.62 4.08
CA GLY A 77 11.08 3.72 2.71
C GLY A 77 12.06 2.62 2.32
N PHE A 78 12.52 1.81 3.27
CA PHE A 78 13.41 0.67 3.01
C PHE A 78 13.04 -0.53 3.87
N LEU A 79 13.24 -1.73 3.33
CA LEU A 79 13.12 -2.99 4.06
C LEU A 79 14.52 -3.60 4.21
N PRO A 80 15.07 -3.67 5.43
CA PRO A 80 16.35 -4.32 5.67
C PRO A 80 16.35 -5.80 5.23
N PRO A 81 17.49 -6.32 4.70
CA PRO A 81 17.58 -7.71 4.25
C PRO A 81 17.16 -8.74 5.31
N SER A 82 17.47 -8.49 6.58
CA SER A 82 17.10 -9.35 7.71
C SER A 82 15.58 -9.47 7.92
N LYS A 83 14.78 -8.50 7.46
CA LYS A 83 13.32 -8.48 7.57
C LYS A 83 12.60 -8.98 6.31
N ILE A 84 13.32 -9.41 5.28
CA ILE A 84 12.73 -10.03 4.08
C ILE A 84 11.85 -11.25 4.44
N PRO A 85 12.31 -12.22 5.27
CA PRO A 85 11.48 -13.38 5.63
C PRO A 85 10.17 -12.97 6.32
N VAL A 86 10.24 -11.98 7.22
CA VAL A 86 9.08 -11.43 7.93
C VAL A 86 8.08 -10.80 6.95
N ARG A 87 8.56 -10.07 5.94
CA ARG A 87 7.69 -9.49 4.91
C ARG A 87 7.00 -10.58 4.09
N LEU A 88 7.72 -11.63 3.70
CA LEU A 88 7.14 -12.76 2.94
C LEU A 88 6.12 -13.53 3.78
N GLU A 89 6.37 -13.72 5.07
CA GLU A 89 5.41 -14.34 6.00
C GLU A 89 4.12 -13.52 6.11
N ARG A 90 4.21 -12.18 6.19
CA ARG A 90 3.04 -11.30 6.19
C ARG A 90 2.22 -11.45 4.89
N ILE A 91 2.88 -11.57 3.73
CA ILE A 91 2.19 -11.81 2.45
C ILE A 91 1.53 -13.20 2.44
N LEU A 92 2.22 -14.22 2.97
CA LEU A 92 1.67 -15.58 3.11
C LEU A 92 0.42 -15.60 3.98
N ARG A 93 0.45 -14.92 5.14
CA ARG A 93 -0.71 -14.80 6.04
C ARG A 93 -1.89 -14.14 5.34
N THR A 94 -1.65 -13.04 4.64
CA THR A 94 -2.69 -12.29 3.91
C THR A 94 -3.27 -13.13 2.76
N SER A 95 -2.42 -13.85 2.04
CA SER A 95 -2.83 -14.75 0.95
C SER A 95 -3.64 -15.95 1.47
N THR A 96 -3.28 -16.49 2.63
CA THR A 96 -4.02 -17.55 3.32
C THR A 96 -5.38 -17.06 3.81
N GLN A 97 -5.45 -15.85 4.38
CA GLN A 97 -6.72 -15.22 4.77
C GLN A 97 -7.64 -15.04 3.56
N LEU A 98 -7.11 -14.57 2.43
CA LEU A 98 -7.88 -14.42 1.19
C LEU A 98 -8.41 -15.77 0.66
N LYS A 99 -7.61 -16.84 0.75
CA LYS A 99 -8.05 -18.21 0.43
C LYS A 99 -9.18 -18.69 1.35
N LEU A 100 -9.06 -18.46 2.65
CA LEU A 100 -10.09 -18.81 3.63
C LEU A 100 -11.39 -18.03 3.39
N PHE A 101 -11.27 -16.76 3.04
CA PHE A 101 -12.42 -15.94 2.66
C PHE A 101 -13.11 -16.50 1.40
N HIS A 102 -12.34 -16.84 0.36
CA HIS A 102 -12.88 -17.49 -0.84
C HIS A 102 -13.53 -18.85 -0.55
N SER A 103 -12.95 -19.69 0.31
CA SER A 103 -13.58 -20.98 0.67
C SER A 103 -14.88 -20.81 1.45
N THR A 104 -15.01 -19.72 2.22
CA THR A 104 -16.23 -19.37 2.96
C THR A 104 -17.32 -18.85 2.02
N PHE A 105 -16.92 -18.18 0.93
CA PHE A 105 -17.82 -17.54 -0.05
C PHE A 105 -17.48 -18.00 -1.49
N PRO A 106 -17.66 -19.28 -1.84
CA PRO A 106 -17.13 -19.84 -3.09
C PRO A 106 -17.78 -19.29 -4.37
N ASN A 107 -19.06 -18.93 -4.31
CA ASN A 107 -19.83 -18.52 -5.50
C ASN A 107 -19.84 -17.00 -5.70
N ALA A 108 -19.92 -16.23 -4.61
CA ALA A 108 -19.98 -14.77 -4.62
C ALA A 108 -19.60 -14.22 -3.25
N CYS A 109 -18.97 -13.05 -3.22
CA CYS A 109 -18.64 -12.32 -2.01
C CYS A 109 -19.87 -11.72 -1.37
N SER A 110 -19.95 -11.72 -0.04
CA SER A 110 -20.93 -10.87 0.67
C SER A 110 -20.58 -9.40 0.45
N ALA A 111 -21.55 -8.60 -0.03
CA ALA A 111 -21.38 -7.15 -0.21
C ALA A 111 -20.95 -6.48 1.10
N LYS A 112 -21.48 -6.91 2.25
CA LYS A 112 -21.10 -6.42 3.58
C LYS A 112 -19.64 -6.66 3.96
N GLN A 113 -18.89 -7.48 3.21
CA GLN A 113 -17.47 -7.75 3.45
C GLN A 113 -16.57 -7.00 2.45
N VAL A 114 -17.02 -6.79 1.22
CA VAL A 114 -16.18 -6.23 0.13
C VAL A 114 -16.56 -4.82 -0.30
N SER A 115 -17.70 -4.32 0.17
CA SER A 115 -18.28 -3.03 -0.16
C SER A 115 -18.54 -2.23 1.10
N ALA A 116 -18.23 -0.93 1.07
CA ALA A 116 -18.43 -0.03 2.20
C ALA A 116 -19.89 0.43 2.23
N THR A 117 -20.76 -0.29 2.94
CA THR A 117 -22.16 0.15 3.08
C THR A 117 -22.26 1.21 4.17
N HIS A 118 -22.75 2.40 3.83
CA HIS A 118 -22.93 3.56 4.73
C HIS A 118 -21.64 3.99 5.45
N PRO A 119 -20.62 4.49 4.72
CA PRO A 119 -19.41 5.00 5.36
C PRO A 119 -19.77 6.13 6.32
N ARG A 120 -19.35 5.99 7.58
CA ARG A 120 -19.47 7.02 8.61
C ARG A 120 -18.12 7.19 9.26
N GLN A 121 -17.79 8.44 9.57
CA GLN A 121 -16.61 8.75 10.33
C GLN A 121 -16.69 8.09 11.72
N PRO A 122 -15.68 7.30 12.12
CA PRO A 122 -15.70 6.62 13.40
C PRO A 122 -15.44 7.60 14.56
N PRO A 123 -15.82 7.23 15.79
CA PRO A 123 -15.27 7.87 16.99
C PRO A 123 -13.73 7.78 16.97
N LEU A 124 -13.06 8.91 17.12
CA LEU A 124 -11.60 9.01 16.95
C LEU A 124 -10.81 8.43 18.14
N PHE A 125 -11.39 8.50 19.34
CA PHE A 125 -10.80 8.05 20.59
C PHE A 125 -11.82 7.22 21.40
N PRO A 126 -12.20 6.03 20.92
CA PRO A 126 -13.25 5.23 21.53
C PRO A 126 -12.78 4.61 22.85
N THR A 127 -13.59 4.75 23.92
CA THR A 127 -13.37 4.08 25.21
C THR A 127 -13.95 2.66 25.26
N ASP A 128 -14.84 2.33 24.33
CA ASP A 128 -15.50 1.03 24.31
C ASP A 128 -14.59 -0.09 23.79
N ALA A 129 -14.79 -1.30 24.32
CA ALA A 129 -14.11 -2.48 23.81
C ALA A 129 -14.37 -2.67 22.30
N PRO A 130 -13.36 -3.10 21.52
CA PRO A 130 -13.56 -3.39 20.10
C PRO A 130 -14.64 -4.46 19.90
N LYS A 131 -15.58 -4.19 18.99
CA LYS A 131 -16.54 -5.20 18.54
C LYS A 131 -15.76 -6.36 17.91
N ARG A 132 -16.11 -7.61 18.28
CA ARG A 132 -15.39 -8.82 17.85
C ARG A 132 -15.56 -9.18 16.37
N GLU A 133 -16.46 -8.53 15.65
CA GLU A 133 -16.71 -8.78 14.23
C GLU A 133 -15.67 -8.06 13.36
N GLN A 134 -14.47 -8.62 13.27
CA GLN A 134 -13.48 -8.15 12.30
C GLN A 134 -13.87 -8.62 10.88
N PRO A 135 -13.59 -7.82 9.84
CA PRO A 135 -13.74 -8.27 8.47
C PRO A 135 -12.94 -9.57 8.23
N LEU A 136 -13.55 -10.54 7.57
CA LEU A 136 -12.84 -11.76 7.16
C LEU A 136 -11.83 -11.46 6.04
N THR A 137 -12.01 -10.35 5.34
CA THR A 137 -11.13 -9.86 4.28
C THR A 137 -9.87 -9.19 4.84
N PRO A 138 -8.75 -9.26 4.10
CA PRO A 138 -7.55 -8.51 4.46
C PRO A 138 -7.79 -6.98 4.37
N PRO A 139 -6.97 -6.16 5.05
CA PRO A 139 -7.05 -4.70 4.95
C PRO A 139 -6.91 -4.19 3.50
N PRO A 140 -7.42 -2.98 3.17
CA PRO A 140 -7.25 -2.39 1.85
C PRO A 140 -5.76 -2.32 1.45
N PRO A 141 -5.39 -2.74 0.22
CA PRO A 141 -3.99 -2.91 -0.18
C PRO A 141 -3.16 -1.64 -0.09
N PHE A 142 -3.75 -0.49 -0.38
CA PHE A 142 -3.06 0.81 -0.41
C PHE A 142 -3.34 1.65 0.82
N LEU A 143 -3.73 1.04 1.95
CA LEU A 143 -4.05 1.74 3.21
C LEU A 143 -3.00 2.79 3.60
N VAL A 144 -1.73 2.37 3.74
CA VAL A 144 -0.64 3.27 4.14
C VAL A 144 -0.38 4.32 3.07
N ALA A 145 -0.33 3.91 1.79
CA ALA A 145 -0.09 4.82 0.68
C ALA A 145 -1.18 5.90 0.56
N ALA A 146 -2.44 5.57 0.83
CA ALA A 146 -3.55 6.51 0.79
C ALA A 146 -3.44 7.56 1.91
N VAL A 147 -3.03 7.13 3.11
CA VAL A 147 -2.74 8.04 4.23
C VAL A 147 -1.61 9.00 3.88
N VAL A 148 -0.48 8.49 3.37
CA VAL A 148 0.66 9.32 2.94
C VAL A 148 0.24 10.31 1.85
N ASP A 149 -0.51 9.85 0.85
CA ASP A 149 -1.00 10.68 -0.26
C ASP A 149 -1.89 11.82 0.24
N LYS A 150 -2.80 11.56 1.18
CA LYS A 150 -3.65 12.61 1.76
C LYS A 150 -2.87 13.61 2.60
N LEU A 151 -1.97 13.13 3.46
CA LEU A 151 -1.17 14.00 4.32
C LEU A 151 -0.27 14.91 3.47
N GLY A 152 0.33 14.38 2.40
CA GLY A 152 1.16 15.15 1.47
C GLY A 152 0.41 16.16 0.60
N GLN A 153 -0.93 16.15 0.62
CA GLN A 153 -1.81 17.12 -0.05
C GLN A 153 -2.48 18.09 0.95
N THR A 154 -2.19 17.95 2.24
CA THR A 154 -2.80 18.78 3.28
C THR A 154 -1.72 19.70 3.84
N ASP A 155 -1.77 21.00 3.52
CA ASP A 155 -0.75 22.00 3.86
C ASP A 155 -0.29 21.94 5.32
N LYS A 156 -1.22 21.67 6.25
CA LYS A 156 -0.94 21.54 7.69
C LYS A 156 0.01 20.40 8.04
N TYR A 157 0.00 19.31 7.27
CA TYR A 157 0.72 18.07 7.58
C TYR A 157 1.80 17.72 6.57
N GLU A 158 1.81 18.35 5.39
CA GLU A 158 2.73 18.04 4.29
C GLU A 158 4.21 18.01 4.74
N GLU A 159 4.65 19.05 5.44
CA GLU A 159 6.04 19.19 5.93
C GLU A 159 6.37 18.28 7.12
N LEU A 160 5.35 17.69 7.76
CA LEU A 160 5.52 16.76 8.88
C LEU A 160 5.72 15.32 8.42
N VAL A 161 5.30 14.98 7.19
CA VAL A 161 5.46 13.63 6.62
C VAL A 161 6.90 13.40 6.21
N ARG A 162 7.55 12.38 6.78
CA ARG A 162 8.93 12.01 6.48
C ARG A 162 9.01 10.57 5.97
N LEU A 163 9.27 10.39 4.68
CA LEU A 163 9.67 9.11 4.14
C LEU A 163 11.15 8.89 4.43
N VAL A 164 11.52 7.78 5.05
CA VAL A 164 12.90 7.54 5.50
C VAL A 164 13.57 6.38 4.76
N PRO A 165 14.90 6.41 4.52
CA PRO A 165 15.64 5.30 3.90
C PRO A 165 15.91 4.16 4.90
N GLY A 166 14.86 3.73 5.59
CA GLY A 166 14.84 2.73 6.65
C GLY A 166 13.39 2.44 7.06
N GLU A 167 13.23 1.91 8.27
CA GLU A 167 11.92 1.69 8.88
C GLU A 167 11.54 2.83 9.82
N ALA A 168 10.26 3.19 9.86
CA ALA A 168 9.77 4.35 10.58
C ALA A 168 10.03 4.28 12.10
N ASP A 169 9.99 3.09 12.67
CA ASP A 169 10.20 2.83 14.11
C ASP A 169 11.58 3.32 14.58
N ALA A 170 12.65 2.97 13.87
CA ALA A 170 14.01 3.39 14.19
C ALA A 170 14.17 4.92 14.17
N TYR A 171 13.52 5.60 13.22
CA TYR A 171 13.56 7.07 13.13
C TYR A 171 12.68 7.76 14.17
N CYS A 172 11.57 7.13 14.59
CA CYS A 172 10.79 7.61 15.72
C CYS A 172 11.61 7.56 17.01
N ALA A 173 12.31 6.45 17.24
CA ALA A 173 13.21 6.28 18.38
C ALA A 173 14.37 7.28 18.34
N ASP A 174 15.02 7.44 17.19
CA ASP A 174 16.16 8.36 17.02
C ASP A 174 15.78 9.82 17.25
N ASP A 175 14.63 10.26 16.72
CA ASP A 175 14.14 11.61 16.91
C ASP A 175 13.87 11.90 18.40
N VAL A 176 13.18 11.00 19.11
CA VAL A 176 12.89 11.17 20.53
C VAL A 176 14.13 11.02 21.42
N LEU A 177 15.05 10.12 21.08
CA LEU A 177 16.34 10.01 21.79
C LEU A 177 17.11 11.33 21.77
N LYS A 178 17.12 12.02 20.62
CA LYS A 178 17.86 13.29 20.41
C LYS A 178 17.13 14.52 20.94
N ASN A 179 15.81 14.57 20.81
CA ASN A 179 15.02 15.79 21.01
C ASN A 179 14.01 15.69 22.17
N GLY A 180 13.90 14.53 22.81
CA GLY A 180 12.85 14.24 23.79
C GLY A 180 11.44 14.17 23.18
N GLY A 181 10.46 13.96 24.05
CA GLY A 181 9.04 13.90 23.70
C GLY A 181 8.48 12.48 23.76
N THR A 182 7.34 12.30 23.09
CA THR A 182 6.52 11.09 23.18
C THR A 182 6.34 10.47 21.79
N ILE A 183 6.67 9.19 21.65
CA ILE A 183 6.36 8.40 20.46
C ILE A 183 4.93 7.88 20.55
N VAL A 184 4.12 8.06 19.51
CA VAL A 184 2.80 7.43 19.39
C VAL A 184 2.85 6.30 18.36
N THR A 185 2.59 5.06 18.80
CA THR A 185 2.79 3.84 17.98
C THR A 185 1.79 2.71 18.32
N SER A 186 1.84 1.62 17.56
CA SER A 186 1.27 0.30 17.92
C SER A 186 2.35 -0.80 18.01
N ASP A 187 3.63 -0.43 17.90
CA ASP A 187 4.76 -1.34 18.04
C ASP A 187 5.31 -1.33 19.46
N SER A 188 5.26 -2.48 20.12
CA SER A 188 5.75 -2.60 21.48
C SER A 188 7.27 -2.50 21.59
N ASP A 189 7.98 -2.76 20.51
CA ASP A 189 9.45 -2.81 20.50
C ASP A 189 10.06 -1.44 20.83
N LEU A 190 9.33 -0.37 20.55
CA LEU A 190 9.70 1.00 20.92
C LEU A 190 9.87 1.21 22.43
N THR A 191 9.31 0.34 23.28
CA THR A 191 9.54 0.38 24.74
C THR A 191 10.87 -0.27 25.18
N ILE A 192 11.59 -0.89 24.25
CA ILE A 192 12.90 -1.55 24.47
C ILE A 192 14.05 -0.62 24.09
N HIS A 193 13.83 0.28 23.13
CA HIS A 193 14.83 1.26 22.73
C HIS A 193 15.20 2.17 23.92
N ASP A 194 16.46 2.58 23.95
CA ASP A 194 16.87 3.68 24.81
C ASP A 194 16.31 4.97 24.21
N LEU A 195 15.48 5.67 24.99
CA LEU A 195 14.84 6.93 24.61
C LEU A 195 15.24 8.06 25.56
N ASN A 196 16.25 7.87 26.42
CA ASN A 196 16.56 8.76 27.54
C ASN A 196 15.32 9.00 28.44
N GLU A 197 14.88 10.26 28.53
CA GLU A 197 13.68 10.71 29.24
C GLU A 197 12.41 10.69 28.36
N GLY A 198 12.54 10.19 27.12
CA GLY A 198 11.45 10.04 26.18
C GLY A 198 10.46 8.95 26.58
N ALA A 199 9.23 9.06 26.06
CA ALA A 199 8.13 8.17 26.38
C ALA A 199 7.51 7.53 25.14
N VAL A 200 6.81 6.42 25.34
CA VAL A 200 5.98 5.76 24.34
C VAL A 200 4.53 5.74 24.80
N VAL A 201 3.59 6.05 23.91
CA VAL A 201 2.14 5.90 24.10
C VAL A 201 1.57 5.07 22.94
N PHE A 202 0.65 4.17 23.26
CA PHE A 202 0.00 3.37 22.22
C PHE A 202 -1.29 4.03 21.72
N PHE A 203 -1.53 3.99 20.41
CA PHE A 203 -2.75 4.54 19.82
C PHE A 203 -4.04 4.02 20.49
N LYS A 204 -4.06 2.74 20.86
CA LYS A 204 -5.21 2.08 21.51
C LYS A 204 -5.51 2.59 22.93
N ASP A 205 -4.52 3.21 23.59
CA ASP A 205 -4.62 3.64 24.98
C ASP A 205 -4.96 5.14 25.09
N LEU A 206 -4.97 5.85 23.95
CA LEU A 206 -5.39 7.25 23.87
C LEU A 206 -6.91 7.39 23.97
N HIS A 207 -7.36 8.20 24.93
CA HIS A 207 -8.77 8.49 25.11
C HIS A 207 -9.00 9.88 25.70
N ILE A 208 -10.17 10.46 25.43
CA ILE A 208 -10.58 11.73 26.05
C ILE A 208 -11.12 11.41 27.44
N GLY A 209 -10.58 12.06 28.47
CA GLY A 209 -10.96 11.83 29.86
C GLY A 209 -10.57 12.99 30.76
N SER A 210 -10.79 12.82 32.06
CA SER A 210 -10.40 13.79 33.09
C SER A 210 -9.35 13.15 34.00
N ALA A 211 -8.21 13.82 34.15
CA ALA A 211 -7.17 13.46 35.11
C ALA A 211 -6.88 14.68 36.00
N ASP A 212 -6.85 14.48 37.32
CA ASP A 212 -6.57 15.54 38.30
C ASP A 212 -7.46 16.79 38.14
N GLY A 213 -8.73 16.60 37.75
CA GLY A 213 -9.71 17.67 37.58
C GLY A 213 -9.55 18.49 36.30
N LYS A 214 -8.73 18.04 35.34
CA LYS A 214 -8.59 18.64 34.01
C LYS A 214 -8.97 17.64 32.92
N ASP A 215 -9.87 18.07 32.04
CA ASP A 215 -10.21 17.30 30.85
C ASP A 215 -9.10 17.43 29.81
N GLY A 216 -8.74 16.32 29.18
CA GLY A 216 -7.67 16.27 28.20
C GLY A 216 -7.63 14.96 27.43
N LEU A 217 -6.65 14.83 26.54
CA LEU A 217 -6.30 13.57 25.92
C LEU A 217 -5.34 12.81 26.84
N LEU A 218 -5.84 11.73 27.41
CA LEU A 218 -5.07 10.88 28.31
C LEU A 218 -4.44 9.73 27.53
N GLY A 219 -3.24 9.34 27.95
CA GLY A 219 -2.53 8.19 27.42
C GLY A 219 -1.74 7.49 28.51
N LEU A 220 -1.55 6.19 28.34
CA LEU A 220 -0.67 5.40 29.19
C LEU A 220 0.77 5.59 28.68
N LYS A 221 1.55 6.45 29.37
CA LYS A 221 2.94 6.76 29.01
C LYS A 221 3.91 5.73 29.58
N PHE A 222 4.80 5.23 28.75
CA PHE A 222 5.88 4.30 29.11
C PHE A 222 7.23 4.97 28.86
N CYS A 223 7.92 5.40 29.91
CA CYS A 223 9.30 5.84 29.84
C CYS A 223 10.21 4.62 30.07
N PRO A 224 10.97 4.13 29.06
CA PRO A 224 11.76 2.90 29.20
C PRO A 224 12.70 2.91 30.41
N SER A 225 13.36 4.04 30.66
CA SER A 225 14.27 4.25 31.79
C SER A 225 13.59 4.15 33.16
N ASP A 226 12.35 4.64 33.29
CA ASP A 226 11.58 4.53 34.53
C ASP A 226 11.01 3.13 34.75
N VAL A 227 10.57 2.49 33.66
CA VAL A 227 10.13 1.09 33.69
C VAL A 227 11.28 0.20 34.14
N GLU A 228 12.48 0.40 33.59
CA GLU A 228 13.70 -0.31 33.96
C GLU A 228 14.01 -0.19 35.47
N LYS A 229 14.00 1.04 35.99
CA LYS A 229 14.23 1.31 37.43
C LYS A 229 13.19 0.62 38.31
N ARG A 230 11.91 0.69 37.94
CA ARG A 230 10.80 0.07 38.69
C ARG A 230 10.89 -1.46 38.68
N LEU A 231 11.33 -2.04 37.56
CA LEU A 231 11.53 -3.48 37.41
C LEU A 231 12.84 -3.97 38.04
N LYS A 232 13.75 -3.07 38.42
CA LYS A 232 15.08 -3.38 38.97
C LYS A 232 15.88 -4.29 38.04
N LEU A 233 15.89 -3.96 36.75
CA LEU A 233 16.63 -4.72 35.74
C LEU A 233 18.15 -4.47 35.86
N PRO A 234 18.98 -5.39 35.33
CA PRO A 234 20.44 -5.23 35.39
C PRO A 234 20.91 -3.99 34.64
N GLU A 235 21.81 -3.24 35.28
CA GLU A 235 22.44 -2.05 34.70
C GLU A 235 23.16 -2.40 33.39
N GLY A 236 23.00 -1.54 32.37
CA GLY A 236 23.61 -1.71 31.05
C GLY A 236 22.91 -2.70 30.12
N GLN A 237 21.97 -3.52 30.61
CA GLN A 237 21.13 -4.40 29.77
C GLN A 237 19.66 -3.96 29.74
N GLY A 238 19.13 -3.53 30.89
CA GLY A 238 17.85 -2.85 31.00
C GLY A 238 16.68 -3.54 30.30
N MET A 239 15.86 -2.75 29.59
CA MET A 239 14.69 -3.25 28.87
C MET A 239 15.03 -4.27 27.77
N ARG A 240 16.25 -4.27 27.22
CA ARG A 240 16.70 -5.26 26.22
C ARG A 240 16.79 -6.66 26.84
N ARG A 241 17.29 -6.76 28.08
CA ARG A 241 17.30 -8.02 28.84
C ARG A 241 15.89 -8.56 29.05
N PHE A 242 14.96 -7.68 29.41
CA PHE A 242 13.56 -8.06 29.62
C PHE A 242 12.90 -8.54 28.32
N GLY A 243 13.04 -7.80 27.23
CA GLY A 243 12.53 -8.19 25.92
C GLY A 243 13.10 -9.52 25.43
N TYR A 244 14.41 -9.72 25.61
CA TYR A 244 15.09 -10.97 25.26
C TYR A 244 14.54 -12.17 26.03
N GLU A 245 14.51 -12.10 27.36
CA GLU A 245 13.98 -13.20 28.19
C GLU A 245 12.49 -13.47 27.92
N LEU A 246 11.72 -12.44 27.57
CA LEU A 246 10.33 -12.57 27.17
C LEU A 246 10.18 -13.34 25.85
N SER A 247 11.05 -13.06 24.87
CA SER A 247 11.01 -13.66 23.52
C SER A 247 11.28 -15.17 23.51
N LYS A 248 11.95 -15.71 24.53
CA LYS A 248 12.27 -17.15 24.66
C LYS A 248 11.06 -18.04 24.91
N SER A 249 9.94 -17.49 25.35
CA SER A 249 8.75 -18.25 25.73
C SER A 249 7.51 -17.79 24.97
N SER A 250 6.69 -18.75 24.57
CA SER A 250 5.39 -18.46 23.92
C SER A 250 4.31 -18.01 24.90
N ARG A 251 4.44 -18.33 26.20
CA ARG A 251 3.50 -17.94 27.28
C ARG A 251 4.25 -17.63 28.58
N PRO A 252 5.10 -16.59 28.59
CA PRO A 252 5.94 -16.28 29.74
C PRO A 252 5.12 -15.81 30.94
N LYS A 253 5.44 -16.32 32.13
CA LYS A 253 4.97 -15.74 33.40
C LYS A 253 5.88 -14.58 33.78
N PHE A 254 5.28 -13.45 34.17
CA PHE A 254 6.00 -12.22 34.50
C PHE A 254 7.13 -12.43 35.53
N SER A 255 6.84 -13.13 36.63
CA SER A 255 7.82 -13.40 37.69
C SER A 255 9.00 -14.25 37.23
N GLN A 256 8.78 -15.19 36.30
CA GLN A 256 9.84 -16.02 35.75
C GLN A 256 10.75 -15.20 34.84
N VAL A 257 10.18 -14.33 33.99
CA VAL A 257 10.97 -13.42 33.14
C VAL A 257 11.86 -12.52 33.99
N LEU A 258 11.31 -11.91 35.04
CA LEU A 258 12.10 -11.05 35.93
C LEU A 258 13.20 -11.81 36.66
N GLU A 259 12.93 -13.04 37.09
CA GLU A 259 13.97 -13.84 37.74
C GLU A 259 15.09 -14.21 36.77
N SER A 260 14.75 -14.61 35.54
CA SER A 260 15.73 -14.84 34.47
C SER A 260 16.55 -13.58 34.16
N CYS A 261 15.94 -12.40 34.22
CA CYS A 261 16.66 -11.14 33.97
C CYS A 261 17.80 -10.91 34.98
N LYS A 262 17.64 -11.33 36.24
CA LYS A 262 18.64 -11.14 37.31
C LYS A 262 19.82 -12.10 37.23
N GLY A 263 19.61 -13.28 36.64
CA GLY A 263 20.66 -14.26 36.42
C GLY A 263 21.51 -13.95 35.19
N ASP A 264 22.59 -14.71 35.03
CA ASP A 264 23.47 -14.59 33.87
C ASP A 264 22.73 -14.87 32.55
N VAL A 265 23.23 -14.26 31.48
CA VAL A 265 22.74 -14.51 30.12
C VAL A 265 23.16 -15.92 29.71
N ALA A 266 22.20 -16.84 29.61
CA ALA A 266 22.48 -18.24 29.26
C ALA A 266 23.13 -18.41 27.87
N ASP A 267 22.78 -17.54 26.93
CA ASP A 267 23.36 -17.49 25.59
C ASP A 267 23.73 -16.03 25.23
N PRO A 268 24.98 -15.61 25.51
CA PRO A 268 25.42 -14.25 25.25
C PRO A 268 25.42 -13.87 23.76
N GLU A 269 25.65 -14.82 22.85
CA GLU A 269 25.70 -14.55 21.40
C GLU A 269 24.31 -14.28 20.83
N ASP A 270 23.32 -15.08 21.25
CA ASP A 270 21.92 -14.89 20.90
C ASP A 270 21.37 -13.59 21.50
N PHE A 271 21.70 -13.29 22.75
CA PHE A 271 21.34 -12.01 23.37
C PHE A 271 21.95 -10.81 22.64
N HIS A 272 23.23 -10.86 22.28
CA HIS A 272 23.86 -9.80 21.50
C HIS A 272 23.18 -9.64 20.13
N SER A 273 22.84 -10.76 19.48
CA SER A 273 22.11 -10.73 18.20
C SER A 273 20.71 -10.11 18.34
N PHE A 274 20.02 -10.38 19.44
CA PHE A 274 18.75 -9.74 19.79
C PHE A 274 18.90 -8.24 20.04
N CYS A 275 19.99 -7.79 20.67
CA CYS A 275 20.21 -6.38 21.03
C CYS A 275 20.55 -5.48 19.83
N LYS A 276 21.14 -6.03 18.76
CA LYS A 276 21.61 -5.26 17.58
C LYS A 276 20.60 -4.22 17.05
N PRO A 277 19.31 -4.54 16.84
CA PRO A 277 18.33 -3.56 16.35
C PRO A 277 18.04 -2.40 17.31
N TYR A 278 18.35 -2.57 18.60
CA TYR A 278 18.07 -1.61 19.67
C TYR A 278 19.30 -0.79 20.10
N GLU A 279 20.51 -1.25 19.74
CA GLU A 279 21.79 -0.60 20.05
C GLU A 279 22.22 0.41 19.00
N ALA A 280 22.09 0.05 17.74
CA ALA A 280 22.33 0.94 16.61
C ALA A 280 20.98 1.23 15.96
N LEU A 281 20.42 2.42 16.23
CA LEU A 281 19.27 2.90 15.48
C LEU A 281 19.70 2.99 14.00
N ASP A 282 19.17 2.09 13.17
CA ASP A 282 19.52 1.95 11.75
C ASP A 282 18.93 3.12 10.91
N THR A 283 19.38 4.32 11.23
CA THR A 283 18.90 5.59 10.69
C THR A 283 20.00 6.26 9.87
N THR A 284 19.61 6.89 8.77
CA THR A 284 20.49 7.66 7.90
C THR A 284 19.70 8.75 7.20
N ASP A 285 20.40 9.77 6.70
CA ASP A 285 19.79 10.80 5.86
C ASP A 285 19.78 10.33 4.40
N TRP A 286 18.77 10.76 3.65
CA TRP A 286 18.76 10.65 2.19
C TRP A 286 20.04 11.20 1.55
N SER A 287 20.67 12.23 2.15
CA SER A 287 21.96 12.77 1.70
C SER A 287 23.09 11.74 1.63
N ALA A 288 23.01 10.68 2.45
CA ALA A 288 23.99 9.59 2.48
C ALA A 288 23.65 8.46 1.50
N VAL A 289 22.48 8.50 0.84
CA VAL A 289 22.04 7.47 -0.10
C VAL A 289 22.69 7.70 -1.47
N PRO A 290 23.37 6.70 -2.06
CA PRO A 290 24.00 6.84 -3.38
C PRO A 290 23.02 7.32 -4.45
N VAL A 291 23.45 8.27 -5.28
CA VAL A 291 22.67 8.87 -6.38
C VAL A 291 21.46 9.72 -5.93
N LEU A 292 20.94 9.50 -4.73
CA LEU A 292 19.73 10.14 -4.21
C LEU A 292 20.02 11.24 -3.18
N GLY A 293 21.29 11.54 -2.90
CA GLY A 293 21.69 12.50 -1.88
C GLY A 293 21.26 13.96 -2.10
N SER A 294 20.73 14.30 -3.28
CA SER A 294 20.11 15.60 -3.54
C SER A 294 18.65 15.69 -3.04
N LEU A 295 18.04 14.57 -2.68
CA LEU A 295 16.67 14.51 -2.18
C LEU A 295 16.68 14.80 -0.68
N LYS A 296 15.84 15.74 -0.23
CA LYS A 296 15.67 16.06 1.20
C LYS A 296 14.51 15.30 1.85
N ASN A 297 13.38 15.21 1.16
CA ASN A 297 12.19 14.48 1.60
C ASN A 297 11.43 13.95 0.38
N PRO A 298 11.89 12.82 -0.22
CA PRO A 298 11.29 12.33 -1.44
C PRO A 298 9.86 11.83 -1.21
N LYS A 299 8.92 12.32 -2.02
CA LYS A 299 7.51 11.89 -2.01
C LYS A 299 7.30 10.62 -2.85
N LEU A 300 7.96 9.54 -2.46
CA LEU A 300 7.85 8.23 -3.11
C LEU A 300 6.87 7.33 -2.36
N ASP A 301 6.21 6.43 -3.08
CA ASP A 301 5.56 5.28 -2.46
C ASP A 301 6.61 4.39 -1.77
N ALA A 302 6.30 3.86 -0.60
CA ALA A 302 7.21 3.02 0.18
C ALA A 302 7.79 1.84 -0.63
N ARG A 303 6.97 1.21 -1.48
CA ARG A 303 7.40 0.07 -2.32
C ARG A 303 8.29 0.51 -3.47
N LEU A 304 8.02 1.69 -4.03
CA LEU A 304 8.91 2.26 -5.01
C LEU A 304 10.25 2.64 -4.38
N SER A 305 10.22 3.23 -3.19
CA SER A 305 11.41 3.58 -2.41
C SER A 305 12.28 2.34 -2.15
N GLU A 306 11.67 1.23 -1.68
CA GLU A 306 12.36 -0.05 -1.49
C GLU A 306 13.08 -0.51 -2.78
N ILE A 307 12.43 -0.41 -3.95
CA ILE A 307 13.02 -0.80 -5.24
C ILE A 307 14.13 0.13 -5.70
N VAL A 308 13.91 1.45 -5.58
CA VAL A 308 14.89 2.47 -5.95
C VAL A 308 16.16 2.32 -5.12
N LEU A 309 16.03 2.11 -3.81
CA LEU A 309 17.14 1.87 -2.89
C LEU A 309 17.91 0.59 -3.25
N GLN A 310 17.21 -0.48 -3.59
CA GLN A 310 17.85 -1.72 -4.08
C GLN A 310 18.62 -1.49 -5.40
N PHE A 311 18.07 -0.71 -6.35
CA PHE A 311 18.77 -0.42 -7.60
C PHE A 311 20.05 0.39 -7.39
N VAL A 312 20.05 1.39 -6.50
CA VAL A 312 21.25 2.18 -6.20
C VAL A 312 22.25 1.44 -5.30
N GLY A 313 21.92 0.22 -4.86
CA GLY A 313 22.79 -0.63 -4.06
C GLY A 313 22.84 -0.23 -2.58
N TYR A 314 21.81 0.45 -2.08
CA TYR A 314 21.69 0.78 -0.67
C TYR A 314 21.31 -0.47 0.15
N SER A 315 22.04 -0.70 1.25
CA SER A 315 21.91 -1.90 2.09
C SER A 315 21.46 -1.62 3.53
N GLY A 316 21.09 -0.38 3.86
CA GLY A 316 20.84 0.07 5.24
C GLY A 316 22.04 0.81 5.84
N ALA A 317 21.82 1.51 6.96
CA ALA A 317 22.85 2.34 7.61
C ALA A 317 23.90 1.49 8.35
N SER A 318 23.49 0.32 8.85
CA SER A 318 24.29 -0.57 9.71
C SER A 318 24.92 -1.75 8.96
N ALA A 319 24.71 -1.85 7.64
CA ALA A 319 25.32 -2.90 6.83
C ALA A 319 26.79 -2.58 6.57
N ALA A 320 27.70 -3.43 7.08
CA ALA A 320 29.10 -3.38 6.67
C ALA A 320 29.20 -3.49 5.14
N PRO A 321 30.15 -2.81 4.48
CA PRO A 321 30.39 -2.96 3.06
C PRO A 321 30.93 -4.37 2.79
N SER A 322 30.06 -5.37 2.75
CA SER A 322 30.43 -6.73 2.40
C SER A 322 30.73 -6.79 0.91
N GLU A 323 31.89 -7.36 0.59
CA GLU A 323 32.30 -7.77 -0.75
C GLU A 323 31.13 -8.35 -1.54
N GLN A 324 30.97 -7.87 -2.76
CA GLN A 324 30.04 -8.29 -3.82
C GLN A 324 29.37 -9.65 -3.56
N LYS A 325 28.32 -9.69 -2.72
CA LYS A 325 27.35 -10.78 -2.80
C LYS A 325 26.66 -10.60 -4.14
N GLY A 326 26.99 -11.50 -5.08
CA GLY A 326 26.42 -11.54 -6.41
C GLY A 326 24.91 -11.36 -6.35
N ALA A 327 24.39 -10.52 -7.23
CA ALA A 327 23.02 -10.03 -7.24
C ALA A 327 21.98 -11.16 -7.11
N GLU A 328 21.55 -11.47 -5.88
CA GLU A 328 20.18 -11.87 -5.67
C GLU A 328 19.34 -10.68 -6.14
N GLY A 329 18.62 -10.85 -7.25
CA GLY A 329 17.96 -9.75 -7.96
C GLY A 329 17.04 -8.91 -7.07
N CYS A 330 16.68 -7.71 -7.54
CA CYS A 330 15.81 -6.80 -6.80
C CYS A 330 14.46 -7.47 -6.49
N MET A 331 13.92 -7.25 -5.30
CA MET A 331 12.66 -7.81 -4.83
C MET A 331 11.59 -6.73 -4.72
N MET A 332 10.42 -6.97 -5.31
CA MET A 332 9.21 -6.16 -5.11
C MET A 332 8.15 -6.98 -4.38
N CYS A 333 7.78 -6.55 -3.19
CA CYS A 333 6.64 -7.10 -2.46
C CYS A 333 5.40 -6.25 -2.73
N LEU A 334 4.62 -6.60 -3.76
CA LEU A 334 3.40 -5.86 -4.10
C LEU A 334 2.34 -6.01 -2.99
N PRO A 335 1.55 -4.96 -2.72
CA PRO A 335 0.42 -5.06 -1.81
C PRO A 335 -0.54 -6.20 -2.20
N PRO A 336 -0.95 -7.08 -1.27
CA PRO A 336 -1.93 -8.13 -1.56
C PRO A 336 -3.29 -7.51 -1.89
N LEU A 337 -3.77 -7.72 -3.12
CA LEU A 337 -5.07 -7.22 -3.56
C LEU A 337 -6.20 -8.13 -3.09
N LEU A 338 -7.41 -7.57 -2.94
CA LEU A 338 -8.64 -8.35 -2.80
C LEU A 338 -9.05 -8.88 -4.19
N ASP A 339 -8.41 -9.95 -4.65
CA ASP A 339 -8.68 -10.57 -5.95
C ASP A 339 -9.02 -12.06 -5.83
N CYS A 340 -9.76 -12.63 -6.79
CA CYS A 340 -10.21 -14.03 -6.71
C CYS A 340 -9.02 -15.04 -6.64
N PRO A 341 -8.85 -15.83 -5.56
CA PRO A 341 -7.74 -16.80 -5.42
C PRO A 341 -7.69 -17.90 -6.47
N ALA A 342 -8.83 -18.21 -7.10
CA ALA A 342 -8.95 -19.20 -8.17
C ALA A 342 -8.44 -18.68 -9.53
N ARG A 343 -8.18 -17.38 -9.66
CA ARG A 343 -7.65 -16.74 -10.88
C ARG A 343 -6.17 -16.40 -10.74
N ALA A 344 -5.52 -16.14 -11.88
CA ALA A 344 -4.22 -15.48 -11.91
C ALA A 344 -4.26 -14.14 -11.14
N SER A 345 -3.12 -13.62 -10.72
CA SER A 345 -3.12 -12.41 -9.90
C SER A 345 -3.61 -11.21 -10.69
N ALA A 346 -4.40 -10.33 -10.05
CA ALA A 346 -4.84 -9.08 -10.65
C ALA A 346 -3.67 -8.16 -11.07
N TRP A 347 -2.47 -8.36 -10.50
CA TRP A 347 -1.24 -7.68 -10.89
C TRP A 347 -0.72 -8.06 -12.28
N ASP A 348 -1.18 -9.17 -12.87
CA ASP A 348 -0.70 -9.61 -14.20
C ASP A 348 -1.07 -8.62 -15.31
N SER A 349 -2.26 -8.03 -15.26
CA SER A 349 -2.76 -7.11 -16.30
C SER A 349 -1.95 -5.81 -16.43
N SER A 350 -1.11 -5.50 -15.45
CA SER A 350 -0.32 -4.26 -15.38
C SER A 350 1.19 -4.51 -15.33
N ALA A 351 1.63 -5.74 -15.60
CA ALA A 351 3.03 -6.12 -15.51
C ALA A 351 3.94 -5.34 -16.50
N SER A 352 3.46 -5.03 -17.71
CA SER A 352 4.20 -4.25 -18.71
C SER A 352 4.46 -2.80 -18.27
N VAL A 353 3.49 -2.18 -17.59
CA VAL A 353 3.64 -0.83 -17.02
C VAL A 353 4.70 -0.84 -15.91
N ARG A 354 4.68 -1.84 -15.02
CA ARG A 354 5.72 -1.99 -14.00
C ARG A 354 7.08 -2.36 -14.58
N GLN A 355 7.12 -3.14 -15.65
CA GLN A 355 8.34 -3.42 -16.39
C GLN A 355 9.00 -2.13 -16.88
N LEU A 356 8.21 -1.22 -17.48
CA LEU A 356 8.71 0.09 -17.89
C LEU A 356 9.17 0.92 -16.67
N ALA A 357 8.40 0.93 -15.58
CA ALA A 357 8.74 1.65 -14.35
C ALA A 357 10.07 1.16 -13.75
N TYR A 358 10.27 -0.16 -13.60
CA TYR A 358 11.53 -0.73 -13.11
C TYR A 358 12.69 -0.46 -14.06
N SER A 359 12.45 -0.53 -15.37
CA SER A 359 13.49 -0.26 -16.37
C SER A 359 13.96 1.19 -16.30
N LEU A 360 13.04 2.14 -16.12
CA LEU A 360 13.35 3.54 -15.90
C LEU A 360 14.04 3.78 -14.55
N ALA A 361 13.57 3.17 -13.46
CA ALA A 361 14.20 3.27 -12.15
C ALA A 361 15.64 2.73 -12.15
N SER A 362 15.89 1.66 -12.92
CA SER A 362 17.22 1.07 -13.09
C SER A 362 18.24 2.03 -13.73
N LEU A 363 17.78 3.11 -14.40
CA LEU A 363 18.64 4.14 -14.98
C LEU A 363 19.35 5.00 -13.93
N LEU A 364 18.88 4.96 -12.68
CA LEU A 364 19.57 5.63 -11.55
C LEU A 364 20.96 5.05 -11.32
N LYS A 365 21.20 3.78 -11.69
CA LYS A 365 22.51 3.14 -11.61
C LYS A 365 23.15 3.00 -12.99
N SER A 366 24.48 3.10 -13.01
CA SER A 366 25.30 2.77 -14.18
C SER A 366 25.44 1.25 -14.32
N GLY A 367 25.26 0.74 -15.54
CA GLY A 367 25.45 -0.67 -15.87
C GLY A 367 24.14 -1.45 -16.05
N ALA A 368 24.28 -2.78 -16.12
CA ALA A 368 23.15 -3.70 -16.20
C ALA A 368 22.51 -3.86 -14.82
N SER A 369 21.18 -3.90 -14.78
CA SER A 369 20.42 -4.17 -13.56
C SER A 369 19.79 -5.55 -13.64
N PRO A 370 19.74 -6.29 -12.51
CA PRO A 370 19.09 -7.58 -12.46
C PRO A 370 17.57 -7.45 -12.70
N PRO A 371 16.89 -8.54 -13.08
CA PRO A 371 15.43 -8.56 -13.11
C PRO A 371 14.85 -8.30 -11.72
N VAL A 372 13.62 -7.78 -11.70
CA VAL A 372 12.86 -7.58 -10.46
C VAL A 372 11.99 -8.80 -10.20
N ARG A 373 12.12 -9.42 -9.03
CA ARG A 373 11.30 -10.53 -8.58
C ARG A 373 10.08 -10.01 -7.82
N GLU A 374 8.89 -10.16 -8.40
CA GLU A 374 7.63 -9.73 -7.80
C GLU A 374 7.00 -10.83 -6.94
N TYR A 375 6.78 -10.52 -5.66
CA TYR A 375 5.95 -11.30 -4.76
C TYR A 375 4.56 -10.64 -4.69
N ARG A 376 3.55 -11.39 -5.14
CA ARG A 376 2.17 -10.89 -5.34
C ARG A 376 1.19 -11.59 -4.41
N ARG A 377 1.17 -12.92 -4.50
CA ARG A 377 0.51 -13.84 -3.58
C ARG A 377 1.51 -14.92 -3.21
N VAL A 378 1.58 -15.28 -1.94
CA VAL A 378 2.49 -16.34 -1.42
C VAL A 378 1.62 -17.39 -0.76
N TYR A 379 1.74 -18.65 -1.18
CA TYR A 379 0.87 -19.73 -0.69
C TYR A 379 1.62 -20.87 0.00
N ASN A 380 2.94 -20.87 -0.11
CA ASN A 380 3.85 -21.79 0.53
C ASN A 380 5.21 -21.08 0.69
N GLY A 381 6.07 -21.62 1.55
CA GLY A 381 7.42 -21.08 1.79
C GLY A 381 8.38 -21.21 0.59
N THR A 382 7.97 -21.90 -0.49
CA THR A 382 8.78 -22.15 -1.69
C THR A 382 8.41 -21.27 -2.89
N ASN A 383 7.50 -20.29 -2.71
CA ASN A 383 7.12 -19.41 -3.80
C ASN A 383 8.31 -18.56 -4.28
N GLN A 384 8.68 -18.71 -5.55
CA GLN A 384 9.85 -18.05 -6.14
C GLN A 384 9.56 -16.64 -6.68
N GLY A 385 8.32 -16.13 -6.55
CA GLY A 385 7.89 -14.88 -7.16
C GLY A 385 7.84 -14.96 -8.70
N LYS A 386 7.51 -13.84 -9.35
CA LYS A 386 7.51 -13.71 -10.81
C LYS A 386 8.59 -12.72 -11.24
N ASN A 387 9.51 -13.14 -12.10
CA ASN A 387 10.57 -12.28 -12.62
C ASN A 387 10.00 -11.33 -13.69
N ILE A 388 10.32 -10.04 -13.53
CA ILE A 388 10.09 -8.97 -14.49
C ILE A 388 11.45 -8.53 -15.01
N ILE A 389 11.68 -8.77 -16.31
CA ILE A 389 12.96 -8.45 -16.95
C ILE A 389 13.08 -6.94 -17.17
N ILE A 390 14.28 -6.41 -16.98
CA ILE A 390 14.59 -5.01 -17.32
C ILE A 390 14.69 -4.88 -18.84
N LEU A 391 14.00 -3.88 -19.41
CA LEU A 391 14.04 -3.60 -20.84
C LEU A 391 15.44 -3.16 -21.26
N PRO A 392 15.90 -3.54 -22.47
CA PRO A 392 17.09 -2.95 -23.06
C PRO A 392 16.95 -1.43 -23.13
N ARG A 393 18.03 -0.70 -22.83
CA ARG A 393 18.02 0.78 -22.83
C ARG A 393 17.55 1.38 -24.15
N THR A 394 17.83 0.71 -25.26
CA THR A 394 17.39 1.10 -26.61
C THR A 394 15.88 1.05 -26.77
N SER A 395 15.19 0.11 -26.11
CA SER A 395 13.74 -0.09 -26.23
C SER A 395 12.92 0.77 -25.26
N ILE A 396 13.52 1.31 -24.20
CA ILE A 396 12.78 2.09 -23.18
C ILE A 396 12.00 3.25 -23.80
N LYS A 397 12.59 3.94 -24.78
CA LYS A 397 11.93 5.06 -25.46
C LYS A 397 10.71 4.58 -26.23
N ASP A 398 10.83 3.51 -27.01
CA ASP A 398 9.72 2.99 -27.83
C ASP A 398 8.54 2.55 -26.95
N TYR A 399 8.82 1.88 -25.83
CA TYR A 399 7.79 1.51 -24.85
C TYR A 399 7.16 2.73 -24.16
N THR A 400 7.94 3.77 -23.91
CA THR A 400 7.45 5.03 -23.34
C THR A 400 6.50 5.74 -24.31
N ASP A 401 6.91 5.85 -25.58
CA ASP A 401 6.11 6.51 -26.62
C ASP A 401 4.82 5.71 -26.90
N PHE A 402 4.92 4.38 -27.02
CA PHE A 402 3.75 3.52 -27.21
C PHE A 402 2.73 3.65 -26.07
N LEU A 403 3.20 3.66 -24.81
CA LEU A 403 2.32 3.84 -23.67
C LEU A 403 1.71 5.24 -23.66
N TYR A 404 2.49 6.27 -23.97
CA TYR A 404 1.98 7.64 -24.09
C TYR A 404 0.88 7.73 -25.15
N ASP A 405 1.13 7.25 -26.37
CA ASP A 405 0.18 7.34 -27.49
C ASP A 405 -1.13 6.60 -27.16
N THR A 406 -1.02 5.42 -26.53
CA THR A 406 -2.18 4.64 -26.10
C THR A 406 -2.99 5.39 -25.04
N LEU A 407 -2.34 5.92 -24.00
CA LEU A 407 -3.02 6.62 -22.92
C LEU A 407 -3.60 7.97 -23.40
N SER A 408 -2.91 8.68 -24.29
CA SER A 408 -3.38 9.97 -24.81
C SER A 408 -4.60 9.79 -25.71
N GLN A 409 -4.59 8.81 -26.61
CA GLN A 409 -5.74 8.51 -27.49
C GLN A 409 -6.99 8.17 -26.67
N VAL A 410 -6.84 7.33 -25.64
CA VAL A 410 -7.95 6.98 -24.75
C VAL A 410 -8.42 8.19 -23.96
N LYS A 411 -7.51 9.02 -23.46
CA LYS A 411 -7.88 10.25 -22.74
C LYS A 411 -8.63 11.24 -23.64
N GLU A 412 -8.19 11.43 -24.88
CA GLU A 412 -8.82 12.32 -25.87
C GLU A 412 -10.23 11.84 -26.24
N SER A 413 -10.42 10.53 -26.44
CA SER A 413 -11.75 9.96 -26.73
C SER A 413 -12.74 10.09 -25.57
N LEU A 414 -12.26 10.04 -24.33
CA LEU A 414 -13.12 10.11 -23.15
C LEU A 414 -13.46 11.56 -22.72
N GLY A 415 -12.63 12.53 -23.09
CA GLY A 415 -12.78 13.94 -22.70
C GLY A 415 -12.66 14.15 -21.17
N GLU A 416 -13.32 15.18 -20.65
CA GLU A 416 -13.40 15.46 -19.20
C GLU A 416 -14.43 14.56 -18.50
N ALA A 417 -14.17 13.25 -18.48
CA ALA A 417 -14.99 12.31 -17.73
C ALA A 417 -14.64 12.35 -16.23
N GLU A 418 -15.65 12.38 -15.35
CA GLU A 418 -15.45 12.36 -13.88
C GLU A 418 -14.63 11.16 -13.40
N LEU A 419 -14.69 10.03 -14.12
CA LEU A 419 -13.95 8.80 -13.81
C LEU A 419 -12.94 8.45 -14.91
N LEU A 420 -12.29 9.48 -15.48
CA LEU A 420 -11.39 9.34 -16.62
C LEU A 420 -10.34 8.25 -16.40
N TRP A 421 -9.56 8.33 -15.32
CA TRP A 421 -8.44 7.41 -15.11
C TRP A 421 -8.87 6.00 -14.72
N GLN A 422 -10.00 5.85 -14.03
CA GLN A 422 -10.61 4.55 -13.75
C GLN A 422 -11.06 3.89 -15.06
N THR A 423 -11.60 4.68 -15.99
CA THR A 423 -11.99 4.22 -17.33
C THR A 423 -10.76 3.85 -18.17
N VAL A 424 -9.72 4.68 -18.18
CA VAL A 424 -8.43 4.40 -18.82
C VAL A 424 -7.82 3.10 -18.27
N ALA A 425 -7.81 2.93 -16.95
CA ALA A 425 -7.27 1.73 -16.31
C ALA A 425 -8.07 0.47 -16.70
N LEU A 426 -9.40 0.54 -16.75
CA LEU A 426 -10.24 -0.56 -17.22
C LEU A 426 -9.99 -0.88 -18.70
N GLN A 427 -9.83 0.15 -19.54
CA GLN A 427 -9.51 0.01 -20.96
C GLN A 427 -8.17 -0.72 -21.12
N GLN A 428 -7.14 -0.34 -20.36
CA GLN A 428 -5.83 -1.01 -20.38
C GLN A 428 -5.92 -2.47 -19.91
N VAL A 429 -6.69 -2.75 -18.86
CA VAL A 429 -6.94 -4.13 -18.39
C VAL A 429 -7.55 -5.00 -19.51
N LEU A 430 -8.50 -4.44 -20.27
CA LEU A 430 -9.11 -5.14 -21.40
C LEU A 430 -8.12 -5.33 -22.56
N ALA A 431 -7.36 -4.30 -22.91
CA ALA A 431 -6.33 -4.37 -23.95
C ALA A 431 -5.27 -5.46 -23.63
N CYS A 432 -4.77 -5.49 -22.39
CA CYS A 432 -3.85 -6.53 -21.94
C CYS A 432 -4.50 -7.92 -21.96
N SER A 433 -5.78 -8.04 -21.57
CA SER A 433 -6.48 -9.31 -21.62
C SER A 433 -6.64 -9.85 -23.06
N LYS A 434 -6.71 -8.97 -24.06
CA LYS A 434 -6.76 -9.34 -25.48
C LYS A 434 -5.44 -9.96 -25.94
N VAL A 435 -4.32 -9.33 -25.59
CA VAL A 435 -2.97 -9.85 -25.89
C VAL A 435 -2.73 -11.21 -25.21
N ASP A 436 -3.23 -11.36 -23.98
CA ASP A 436 -3.10 -12.60 -23.19
C ASP A 436 -4.09 -13.72 -23.59
N GLY A 437 -4.97 -13.51 -24.57
CA GLY A 437 -6.01 -14.48 -24.95
C GLY A 437 -7.10 -14.71 -23.89
N LYS A 438 -7.29 -13.76 -22.97
CA LYS A 438 -8.25 -13.80 -21.85
C LYS A 438 -9.38 -12.77 -21.98
N TYR A 439 -9.57 -12.23 -23.19
CA TYR A 439 -10.52 -11.14 -23.45
C TYR A 439 -11.95 -11.50 -23.05
N ASP A 440 -12.43 -12.68 -23.44
CA ASP A 440 -13.81 -13.11 -23.15
C ASP A 440 -14.08 -13.23 -21.64
N VAL A 441 -13.09 -13.64 -20.85
CA VAL A 441 -13.19 -13.73 -19.39
C VAL A 441 -13.32 -12.33 -18.78
N CYS A 442 -12.53 -11.37 -19.27
CA CYS A 442 -12.55 -9.99 -18.78
C CYS A 442 -13.87 -9.29 -19.16
N VAL A 443 -14.31 -9.43 -20.41
CA VAL A 443 -15.61 -8.93 -20.87
C VAL A 443 -16.77 -9.62 -20.14
N GLY A 444 -16.64 -10.91 -19.82
CA GLY A 444 -17.57 -11.63 -18.97
C GLY A 444 -17.73 -10.99 -17.58
N ALA A 445 -16.62 -10.57 -16.95
CA ALA A 445 -16.64 -9.86 -15.68
C ALA A 445 -17.36 -8.50 -15.79
N VAL A 446 -17.12 -7.75 -16.88
CA VAL A 446 -17.83 -6.48 -17.16
C VAL A 446 -19.34 -6.72 -17.29
N LYS A 447 -19.76 -7.76 -18.03
CA LYS A 447 -21.17 -8.16 -18.16
C LYS A 447 -21.80 -8.55 -16.83
N GLN A 448 -21.07 -9.27 -15.99
CA GLN A 448 -21.54 -9.63 -14.66
C GLN A 448 -21.72 -8.39 -13.79
N ALA A 449 -20.77 -7.47 -13.78
CA ALA A 449 -20.87 -6.20 -13.05
C ALA A 449 -22.11 -5.39 -13.46
N LEU A 450 -22.39 -5.30 -14.77
CA LEU A 450 -23.59 -4.67 -15.31
C LEU A 450 -24.91 -5.37 -14.92
N SER A 451 -24.83 -6.65 -14.56
CA SER A 451 -25.98 -7.46 -14.15
C SER A 451 -26.21 -7.47 -12.64
N VAL A 452 -25.32 -6.87 -11.84
CA VAL A 452 -25.50 -6.75 -10.39
C VAL A 452 -26.60 -5.73 -10.12
N GLU A 453 -27.66 -6.17 -9.46
CA GLU A 453 -28.77 -5.29 -9.06
C GLU A 453 -28.32 -4.31 -7.95
N ALA A 454 -28.85 -3.09 -7.99
CA ALA A 454 -28.61 -2.10 -6.96
C ALA A 454 -29.07 -2.64 -5.59
N GLY A 455 -28.17 -2.62 -4.60
CA GLY A 455 -28.45 -3.15 -3.26
C GLY A 455 -28.32 -4.67 -3.13
N SER A 456 -27.79 -5.37 -4.14
CA SER A 456 -27.49 -6.80 -4.02
C SER A 456 -26.60 -7.09 -2.81
N GLY A 457 -26.99 -8.06 -1.98
CA GLY A 457 -26.17 -8.54 -0.86
C GLY A 457 -25.00 -9.41 -1.26
N LEU A 458 -24.91 -9.80 -2.54
CA LEU A 458 -23.89 -10.67 -3.10
C LEU A 458 -23.23 -10.03 -4.33
N ILE A 459 -21.90 -10.12 -4.40
CA ILE A 459 -21.09 -9.59 -5.50
C ILE A 459 -20.25 -10.73 -6.09
N PRO A 460 -20.34 -11.00 -7.41
CA PRO A 460 -19.56 -12.07 -8.03
C PRO A 460 -18.05 -11.85 -7.88
N TRP A 461 -17.30 -12.95 -7.74
CA TRP A 461 -15.83 -12.90 -7.64
C TRP A 461 -15.16 -12.27 -8.84
N ASP A 462 -15.73 -12.39 -10.04
CA ASP A 462 -15.20 -11.76 -11.25
C ASP A 462 -15.26 -10.24 -11.19
N VAL A 463 -16.29 -9.68 -10.55
CA VAL A 463 -16.43 -8.22 -10.35
C VAL A 463 -15.40 -7.74 -9.34
N VAL A 464 -15.22 -8.47 -8.23
CA VAL A 464 -14.18 -8.19 -7.22
C VAL A 464 -12.78 -8.27 -7.85
N HIS A 465 -12.52 -9.29 -8.67
CA HIS A 465 -11.26 -9.45 -9.39
C HIS A 465 -11.02 -8.32 -10.40
N LEU A 466 -12.05 -7.89 -11.14
CA LEU A 466 -11.96 -6.76 -12.07
C LEU A 466 -11.60 -5.46 -11.34
N SER A 467 -12.21 -5.21 -10.18
CA SER A 467 -11.85 -4.06 -9.33
C SER A 467 -10.39 -4.09 -8.91
N ALA A 468 -9.89 -5.25 -8.48
CA ALA A 468 -8.48 -5.41 -8.17
C ALA A 468 -7.56 -5.19 -9.38
N GLN A 469 -7.95 -5.60 -10.59
CA GLN A 469 -7.18 -5.37 -11.81
C GLN A 469 -7.10 -3.88 -12.17
N VAL A 470 -8.20 -3.14 -12.03
CA VAL A 470 -8.23 -1.68 -12.24
C VAL A 470 -7.34 -0.98 -11.23
N GLN A 471 -7.45 -1.34 -9.95
CA GLN A 471 -6.57 -0.80 -8.90
C GLN A 471 -5.09 -1.12 -9.16
N ALA A 472 -4.77 -2.34 -9.60
CA ALA A 472 -3.40 -2.75 -9.94
C ALA A 472 -2.82 -1.90 -11.09
N MET A 473 -3.65 -1.58 -12.09
CA MET A 473 -3.26 -0.74 -13.22
C MET A 473 -3.00 0.70 -12.77
N LEU A 474 -3.91 1.32 -12.01
CA LEU A 474 -3.74 2.66 -11.46
C LEU A 474 -2.47 2.76 -10.60
N TYR A 475 -2.20 1.77 -9.76
CA TYR A 475 -0.98 1.73 -8.95
C TYR A 475 0.28 1.58 -9.78
N SER A 476 0.26 0.75 -10.81
CA SER A 476 1.40 0.59 -11.71
C SER A 476 1.71 1.89 -12.47
N LEU A 477 0.67 2.63 -12.90
CA LEU A 477 0.81 3.96 -13.50
C LEU A 477 1.32 5.01 -12.50
N ARG A 478 0.88 4.95 -11.23
CA ARG A 478 1.39 5.80 -10.15
C ARG A 478 2.88 5.56 -9.90
N LEU A 479 3.32 4.30 -9.82
CA LEU A 479 4.74 3.95 -9.67
C LEU A 479 5.56 4.52 -10.84
N LEU A 480 5.08 4.35 -12.07
CA LEU A 480 5.72 4.89 -13.27
C LEU A 480 5.81 6.43 -13.22
N SER A 481 4.73 7.11 -12.83
CA SER A 481 4.70 8.57 -12.68
C SER A 481 5.75 9.05 -11.68
N GLN A 482 5.84 8.41 -10.51
CA GLN A 482 6.84 8.75 -9.49
C GLN A 482 8.28 8.50 -9.97
N VAL A 483 8.54 7.41 -10.72
CA VAL A 483 9.85 7.18 -11.33
C VAL A 483 10.21 8.27 -12.33
N LEU A 484 9.27 8.69 -13.17
CA LEU A 484 9.50 9.76 -14.16
C LEU A 484 9.82 11.10 -13.48
N VAL A 485 9.13 11.42 -12.38
CA VAL A 485 9.43 12.61 -11.56
C VAL A 485 10.82 12.47 -10.93
N LEU A 486 11.15 11.31 -10.37
CA LEU A 486 12.45 11.06 -9.75
C LEU A 486 13.60 11.23 -10.74
N LEU A 487 13.48 10.71 -11.96
CA LEU A 487 14.49 10.88 -13.01
C LEU A 487 14.68 12.35 -13.43
N ASP A 488 13.62 13.16 -13.40
CA ASP A 488 13.69 14.59 -13.71
C ASP A 488 14.39 15.40 -12.60
N VAL A 489 14.21 14.99 -11.34
CA VAL A 489 14.87 15.62 -10.18
C VAL A 489 16.33 15.22 -10.08
N VAL A 490 16.62 13.91 -10.16
CA VAL A 490 17.97 13.36 -9.98
C VAL A 490 18.85 13.60 -11.22
N LYS A 491 18.24 13.62 -12.42
CA LYS A 491 18.92 13.80 -13.71
C LYS A 491 20.15 12.88 -13.88
N PRO A 492 20.00 11.55 -13.73
CA PRO A 492 21.12 10.64 -13.93
C PRO A 492 21.64 10.70 -15.38
N ALA A 493 22.87 10.28 -15.60
CA ALA A 493 23.47 10.28 -16.93
C ALA A 493 22.72 9.32 -17.88
N LYS A 494 22.60 9.70 -19.16
CA LYS A 494 22.08 8.84 -20.25
C LYS A 494 20.60 8.44 -20.10
N VAL A 495 19.77 9.32 -19.55
CA VAL A 495 18.30 9.17 -19.60
C VAL A 495 17.80 9.43 -21.04
N PRO A 496 16.91 8.59 -21.59
CA PRO A 496 16.30 8.85 -22.89
C PRO A 496 15.61 10.22 -22.95
N LYS A 497 15.70 10.91 -24.08
CA LYS A 497 14.92 12.14 -24.32
C LYS A 497 13.45 11.78 -24.56
N GLY A 498 12.55 12.72 -24.28
CA GLY A 498 11.12 12.59 -24.61
C GLY A 498 10.23 12.05 -23.48
N LEU A 499 10.80 11.61 -22.35
CA LEU A 499 10.03 11.11 -21.20
C LEU A 499 9.05 12.13 -20.59
N GLY A 500 9.30 13.43 -20.82
CA GLY A 500 8.48 14.53 -20.31
C GLY A 500 7.01 14.46 -20.72
N ARG A 501 6.70 14.01 -21.95
CA ARG A 501 5.30 13.90 -22.43
C ARG A 501 4.48 12.92 -21.60
N LEU A 502 5.04 11.73 -21.35
CA LEU A 502 4.38 10.73 -20.51
C LEU A 502 4.29 11.19 -19.05
N ARG A 503 5.35 11.81 -18.51
CA ARG A 503 5.33 12.39 -17.17
C ARG A 503 4.19 13.40 -17.03
N ASP A 504 4.09 14.33 -17.97
CA ASP A 504 3.10 15.41 -17.90
C ASP A 504 1.67 14.88 -18.09
N LEU A 505 1.47 13.84 -18.90
CA LEU A 505 0.20 13.11 -18.99
C LEU A 505 -0.20 12.49 -17.64
N LEU A 506 0.73 11.77 -17.01
CA LEU A 506 0.52 11.06 -15.74
C LEU A 506 0.41 11.99 -14.51
N ARG A 507 0.75 13.28 -14.63
CA ARG A 507 0.50 14.27 -13.55
C ARG A 507 -0.98 14.42 -13.22
N SER A 508 -1.86 14.12 -14.18
CA SER A 508 -3.31 14.17 -13.97
C SER A 508 -3.89 12.91 -13.32
N LEU A 509 -3.07 11.93 -12.93
CA LEU A 509 -3.52 10.75 -12.20
C LEU A 509 -4.25 11.15 -10.91
N PRO A 510 -5.34 10.46 -10.55
CA PRO A 510 -6.13 10.82 -9.38
C PRO A 510 -5.39 10.45 -8.09
N SER A 511 -5.75 11.14 -7.00
CA SER A 511 -5.33 10.74 -5.66
C SER A 511 -5.81 9.32 -5.35
N LEU A 512 -5.09 8.60 -4.47
CA LEU A 512 -5.51 7.29 -3.96
C LEU A 512 -6.91 7.32 -3.32
N THR A 513 -7.34 8.48 -2.84
CA THR A 513 -8.68 8.69 -2.26
C THR A 513 -9.82 8.46 -3.25
N GLU A 514 -9.59 8.72 -4.53
CA GLU A 514 -10.57 8.58 -5.63
C GLU A 514 -10.55 7.19 -6.29
N TRP A 515 -9.71 6.28 -5.78
CA TRP A 515 -9.56 4.98 -6.41
C TRP A 515 -10.79 4.10 -6.19
N PRO A 516 -11.17 3.32 -7.21
CA PRO A 516 -12.45 2.63 -7.17
C PRO A 516 -12.41 1.48 -6.15
N THR A 517 -13.38 1.47 -5.24
CA THR A 517 -13.76 0.28 -4.49
C THR A 517 -14.49 -0.71 -5.42
N VAL A 518 -14.94 -1.85 -4.89
CA VAL A 518 -15.83 -2.75 -5.63
C VAL A 518 -17.11 -2.02 -6.06
N ASP A 519 -17.69 -1.20 -5.17
CA ASP A 519 -18.85 -0.35 -5.49
C ASP A 519 -18.50 0.71 -6.55
N GLY A 520 -17.31 1.31 -6.46
CA GLY A 520 -16.83 2.26 -7.45
C GLY A 520 -16.78 1.68 -8.87
N ILE A 521 -16.46 0.40 -9.02
CA ILE A 521 -16.51 -0.29 -10.33
C ILE A 521 -17.94 -0.52 -10.81
N LEU A 522 -18.86 -0.87 -9.91
CA LEU A 522 -20.28 -1.01 -10.27
C LEU A 522 -20.86 0.33 -10.74
N VAL A 523 -20.50 1.43 -10.06
CA VAL A 523 -20.88 2.80 -10.45
C VAL A 523 -20.24 3.19 -11.78
N LEU A 524 -18.93 2.93 -11.95
CA LEU A 524 -18.20 3.19 -13.19
C LEU A 524 -18.87 2.53 -14.39
N LEU A 525 -19.34 1.29 -14.24
CA LEU A 525 -20.00 0.52 -15.29
C LEU A 525 -21.50 0.83 -15.43
N GLY A 526 -22.07 1.69 -14.58
CA GLY A 526 -23.48 2.06 -14.63
C GLY A 526 -23.96 2.63 -15.97
N LYS A 527 -25.29 2.72 -16.13
CA LYS A 527 -26.00 3.11 -17.37
C LYS A 527 -25.70 4.58 -17.76
N GLY A 528 -24.53 4.82 -18.37
CA GLY A 528 -24.10 6.12 -18.90
C GLY A 528 -22.67 6.11 -19.42
N ASN A 529 -21.76 5.44 -18.71
CA ASN A 529 -20.32 5.40 -19.07
C ASN A 529 -19.96 4.26 -20.03
N LEU A 530 -20.83 3.24 -20.14
CA LEU A 530 -20.57 2.06 -20.97
C LEU A 530 -20.38 2.37 -22.46
N ALA A 531 -21.14 3.32 -23.00
CA ALA A 531 -21.04 3.73 -24.40
C ALA A 531 -19.67 4.38 -24.70
N LYS A 532 -19.22 5.28 -23.82
CA LYS A 532 -17.90 5.92 -23.90
C LYS A 532 -16.77 4.90 -23.74
N LEU A 533 -16.93 3.95 -22.80
CA LEU A 533 -15.98 2.86 -22.61
C LEU A 533 -15.87 1.98 -23.87
N ALA A 534 -17.01 1.62 -24.48
CA ALA A 534 -17.04 0.81 -25.69
C ALA A 534 -16.40 1.54 -26.89
N GLU A 535 -16.67 2.84 -27.03
CA GLU A 535 -16.06 3.70 -28.04
C GLU A 535 -14.53 3.79 -27.87
N ALA A 536 -14.04 4.06 -26.66
CA ALA A 536 -12.61 4.11 -26.36
C ALA A 536 -11.88 2.77 -26.54
N LEU A 537 -12.62 1.66 -26.50
CA LEU A 537 -12.14 0.31 -26.75
C LEU A 537 -12.22 -0.10 -28.22
N GLU A 538 -12.81 0.74 -29.08
CA GLU A 538 -13.13 0.43 -30.48
C GLU A 538 -13.95 -0.87 -30.63
N ILE A 539 -14.84 -1.14 -29.66
CA ILE A 539 -15.73 -2.32 -29.68
C ILE A 539 -17.20 -1.92 -29.67
N PRO A 540 -18.09 -2.74 -30.26
CA PRO A 540 -19.51 -2.50 -30.15
C PRO A 540 -19.97 -2.53 -28.69
N GLU A 541 -20.71 -1.51 -28.24
CA GLU A 541 -21.33 -1.48 -26.90
C GLU A 541 -22.16 -2.75 -26.61
N SER A 542 -22.76 -3.33 -27.66
CA SER A 542 -23.51 -4.60 -27.54
C SER A 542 -22.69 -5.77 -27.02
N ASP A 543 -21.37 -5.71 -27.20
CA ASP A 543 -20.45 -6.79 -26.86
C ASP A 543 -20.05 -6.71 -25.39
N LEU A 544 -20.26 -5.57 -24.74
CA LEU A 544 -20.12 -5.38 -23.30
C LEU A 544 -21.43 -5.57 -22.52
N LEU A 545 -22.58 -5.50 -23.18
CA LEU A 545 -23.89 -5.65 -22.54
C LEU A 545 -24.24 -7.12 -22.20
N PRO A 546 -24.99 -7.36 -21.11
CA PRO A 546 -25.58 -8.68 -20.85
C PRO A 546 -26.49 -9.15 -21.99
N SER A 547 -26.52 -10.45 -22.27
CA SER A 547 -27.18 -11.01 -23.46
C SER A 547 -28.67 -10.66 -23.60
N LYS A 548 -29.40 -10.45 -22.49
CA LYS A 548 -30.81 -10.03 -22.50
C LYS A 548 -30.97 -8.56 -22.93
N GLU A 549 -30.14 -7.67 -22.40
CA GLU A 549 -30.16 -6.25 -22.75
C GLU A 549 -29.61 -5.99 -24.17
N ALA A 550 -28.57 -6.73 -24.59
CA ALA A 550 -28.03 -6.68 -25.95
C ALA A 550 -29.09 -7.06 -27.00
N LYS A 551 -29.90 -8.10 -26.75
CA LYS A 551 -31.01 -8.50 -27.63
C LYS A 551 -32.12 -7.45 -27.69
N ASN A 552 -32.49 -6.85 -26.56
CA ASN A 552 -33.51 -5.80 -26.50
C ASN A 552 -33.07 -4.51 -27.20
N ARG A 553 -31.82 -4.10 -27.04
CA ARG A 553 -31.25 -2.94 -27.76
C ARG A 553 -31.07 -3.20 -29.26
N LYS A 554 -30.62 -4.39 -29.67
CA LYS A 554 -30.58 -4.78 -31.09
C LYS A 554 -31.98 -4.75 -31.72
N LYS A 555 -33.02 -5.23 -31.02
CA LYS A 555 -34.42 -5.08 -31.45
C LYS A 555 -34.85 -3.61 -31.55
N LYS A 556 -34.49 -2.77 -30.58
CA LYS A 556 -34.82 -1.33 -30.59
C LYS A 556 -34.12 -0.57 -31.73
N ARG A 557 -32.83 -0.85 -31.98
CA ARG A 557 -32.06 -0.30 -33.11
C ARG A 557 -32.62 -0.75 -34.46
N LYS A 558 -33.00 -2.02 -34.61
CA LYS A 558 -33.64 -2.54 -35.84
C LYS A 558 -34.98 -1.85 -36.10
N LYS A 559 -35.75 -1.57 -35.05
CA LYS A 559 -37.03 -0.84 -35.14
C LYS A 559 -36.88 0.65 -35.51
N MET A 560 -35.74 1.28 -35.18
CA MET A 560 -35.39 2.65 -35.61
C MET A 560 -34.78 2.69 -37.01
N ALA A 561 -34.03 1.66 -37.42
CA ALA A 561 -33.46 1.57 -38.77
C ALA A 561 -34.51 1.24 -39.85
N GLU A 562 -35.66 0.68 -39.47
CA GLU A 562 -36.81 0.46 -40.35
C GLU A 562 -37.62 1.75 -40.63
N SER A 563 -37.28 2.89 -40.01
CA SER A 563 -37.93 4.19 -40.21
C SER A 563 -37.13 5.22 -41.04
N GLU A 564 -35.94 4.86 -41.56
CA GLU A 564 -35.18 5.71 -42.49
C GLU A 564 -34.93 4.99 -43.84
N PRO A 565 -34.97 5.69 -44.99
CA PRO A 565 -34.72 5.06 -46.29
C PRO A 565 -33.26 4.60 -46.42
N GLN A 566 -33.08 3.32 -46.76
CA GLN A 566 -31.78 2.66 -46.89
C GLN A 566 -30.94 3.25 -48.05
N ALA A 567 -29.72 3.71 -47.75
CA ALA A 567 -28.63 3.82 -48.71
C ALA A 567 -27.80 2.53 -48.72
N LEU A 568 -27.38 2.12 -49.92
CA LEU A 568 -26.68 0.85 -50.21
C LEU A 568 -25.35 0.69 -49.44
N PRO A 569 -24.99 -0.53 -49.01
CA PRO A 569 -23.75 -0.77 -48.28
C PRO A 569 -22.53 -0.90 -49.21
N GLU A 570 -21.49 -0.11 -48.97
CA GLU A 570 -20.15 -0.35 -49.52
C GLU A 570 -19.48 -1.56 -48.87
N LYS A 571 -18.72 -2.30 -49.68
CA LYS A 571 -17.97 -3.50 -49.29
C LYS A 571 -16.95 -3.19 -48.19
N LYS A 572 -17.03 -3.91 -47.07
CA LYS A 572 -16.00 -3.94 -46.01
C LYS A 572 -14.69 -4.52 -46.54
N ARG A 573 -13.60 -3.75 -46.40
CA ARG A 573 -12.22 -4.26 -46.45
C ARG A 573 -11.89 -5.01 -45.15
N SER A 574 -11.14 -6.10 -45.28
CA SER A 574 -10.54 -6.90 -44.21
C SER A 574 -9.70 -6.05 -43.27
N SER A 575 -9.73 -6.34 -41.95
CA SER A 575 -9.02 -5.63 -40.88
C SER A 575 -7.96 -6.51 -40.19
N ASN A 576 -7.32 -7.44 -40.92
CA ASN A 576 -6.19 -8.21 -40.41
C ASN A 576 -4.85 -7.65 -40.95
N PRO A 577 -3.97 -7.08 -40.10
CA PRO A 577 -2.68 -6.55 -40.54
C PRO A 577 -1.52 -7.57 -40.51
N PHE A 578 -1.76 -8.87 -40.30
CA PHE A 578 -0.70 -9.91 -40.26
C PHE A 578 -0.73 -10.94 -41.41
N ASP A 579 -1.51 -10.72 -42.47
CA ASP A 579 -1.60 -11.65 -43.63
C ASP A 579 -0.79 -11.22 -44.88
N ILE A 580 0.25 -10.38 -44.75
CA ILE A 580 1.11 -9.99 -45.91
C ILE A 580 2.60 -10.14 -45.60
N LEU A 581 2.98 -11.25 -44.95
CA LEU A 581 4.38 -11.68 -44.89
C LEU A 581 4.42 -13.22 -44.88
N GLY A 582 4.33 -13.82 -46.06
CA GLY A 582 4.44 -15.25 -46.25
C GLY A 582 3.97 -15.66 -47.64
N ASP A 583 4.73 -15.27 -48.66
CA ASP A 583 5.01 -16.04 -49.89
C ASP A 583 5.72 -15.11 -50.89
N GLU A 584 7.06 -15.06 -50.78
CA GLU A 584 8.03 -15.03 -51.89
C GLU A 584 9.44 -15.33 -51.36
#